data_AF-A0A367W6T5-F1
#
_entry.id   AF-A0A367W6T5-F1
#
_cell.length_a   1.000
_cell.length_b   1.000
_cell.length_c   1.000
_cell.angle_alpha   90.00
_cell.angle_beta   90.00
_cell.angle_gamma   90.00
#
_symmetry.space_group_name_H-M   'P 1'
#
loop_
_entity.id
_entity.type
_entity.pdbx_description
1 polymer ?
#
loop_
_entity_poly.entity_id
_entity_poly.type
_entity_poly.pdbx_seq_one_letter_code
_entity_poly.pdbx_strand_id
1 'polypeptide(L)' 'MKETSLIINKNDPATRPPEEIDLPNDTKNVEIATNASNGQIISVDHLWDTFFDSPSVSLDFMEDRNQPKV' A
#
# COMPACT_ATOMS: atom_id res chain seq x y z
N MET A 1 9.21 -17.61 -9.51
CA MET A 1 8.50 -17.53 -8.20
C MET A 1 9.56 -17.53 -7.12
N LYS A 2 9.38 -16.70 -6.08
CA LYS A 2 10.27 -16.69 -4.90
C LYS A 2 9.48 -17.13 -3.68
N GLU A 3 10.13 -17.91 -2.83
CA GLU A 3 9.54 -18.51 -1.64
C GLU A 3 10.19 -17.88 -0.40
N THR A 4 9.38 -17.61 0.63
CA THR A 4 9.85 -17.15 1.95
C THR A 4 9.25 -18.04 3.03
N SER A 5 9.92 -18.13 4.17
CA SER A 5 9.46 -18.96 5.29
C SER A 5 8.49 -18.17 6.19
N LEU A 6 7.39 -18.82 6.57
CA LEU A 6 6.48 -18.32 7.59
C LEU A 6 7.12 -18.47 8.98
N ILE A 7 7.18 -17.39 9.75
CA ILE A 7 7.62 -17.40 11.14
C ILE A 7 6.36 -17.43 12.02
N ILE A 8 6.08 -18.59 12.60
CA ILE A 8 4.92 -18.76 13.49
C ILE A 8 5.33 -18.39 14.91
N ASN A 9 4.97 -17.18 15.36
CA ASN A 9 4.91 -16.89 16.80
C ASN A 9 3.51 -17.23 17.31
N LYS A 10 3.42 -17.74 18.54
CA LYS A 10 2.24 -18.44 19.08
C LYS A 10 0.90 -17.72 18.91
N ASN A 11 0.90 -16.38 18.82
CA ASN A 11 -0.30 -15.56 18.61
C ASN A 11 -0.19 -14.58 17.41
N ASP A 12 0.96 -14.49 16.75
CA ASP A 12 1.23 -13.48 15.70
C ASP A 12 2.17 -14.04 14.62
N PRO A 13 1.62 -14.80 13.64
CA PRO A 13 2.41 -15.32 12.54
C PRO A 13 2.91 -14.17 11.65
N ALA A 14 4.22 -14.10 11.45
CA ALA A 14 4.85 -13.09 10.60
C ALA A 14 5.49 -13.75 9.39
N THR A 15 5.42 -13.09 8.24
CA THR A 15 6.28 -13.42 7.09
C THR A 15 7.30 -12.31 6.93
N ARG A 16 8.54 -12.66 6.62
CA ARG A 16 9.52 -11.66 6.18
C ARG A 16 9.37 -11.54 4.66
N PRO A 17 8.96 -10.36 4.14
CA PRO A 17 9.00 -10.13 2.70
C PRO A 17 10.44 -10.35 2.21
N PRO A 18 10.65 -11.03 1.07
CA PRO A 18 11.94 -11.03 0.39
C PRO A 18 12.42 -9.59 0.17
N GLU A 19 13.74 -9.34 0.23
CA GLU A 19 14.32 -7.99 0.06
C GLU A 19 13.95 -7.29 -1.26
N GLU A 20 13.43 -8.04 -2.24
CA GLU A 20 13.05 -7.53 -3.56
C GLU A 20 11.54 -7.28 -3.71
N ILE A 21 10.74 -7.58 -2.68
CA ILE A 21 9.34 -7.12 -2.62
C ILE A 21 9.35 -5.75 -1.94
N ASP A 22 9.67 -4.75 -2.75
CA ASP A 22 9.62 -3.34 -2.35
C ASP A 22 8.15 -2.91 -2.23
N LEU A 23 7.59 -3.05 -1.03
CA LEU A 23 6.43 -2.24 -0.68
C LEU A 23 6.87 -0.77 -0.65
N PRO A 24 6.02 0.19 -1.06
CA PRO A 24 6.34 1.60 -0.92
C PRO A 24 6.81 1.91 0.52
N ASN A 25 7.88 2.68 0.66
CA ASN A 25 8.56 2.91 1.95
C ASN A 25 7.65 3.50 3.05
N ASP A 26 6.52 4.10 2.69
CA ASP A 26 5.55 4.70 3.63
C ASP A 26 4.29 3.83 3.82
N THR A 27 4.25 2.61 3.27
CA THR A 27 3.17 1.66 3.55
C THR A 27 3.28 1.20 5.00
N LYS A 28 2.31 1.59 5.82
CA LYS A 28 2.25 1.23 7.26
C LYS A 28 1.25 0.12 7.50
N ASN A 29 0.17 0.08 6.71
CA ASN A 29 -0.90 -0.87 6.87
C ASN A 29 -1.11 -1.69 5.59
N VAL A 30 -1.33 -2.98 5.77
CA VAL A 30 -1.66 -3.91 4.69
C VAL A 30 -2.89 -4.71 5.05
N GLU A 31 -3.73 -4.98 4.06
CA GLU A 31 -4.82 -5.93 4.16
C GLU A 31 -4.36 -7.27 3.58
N ILE A 32 -4.75 -8.36 4.24
CA ILE A 32 -4.50 -9.71 3.76
C ILE A 32 -5.83 -10.29 3.26
N ALA A 33 -6.00 -10.30 1.95
CA ALA A 33 -7.12 -10.99 1.31
C ALA A 33 -6.76 -12.47 1.11
N THR A 34 -7.62 -13.38 1.54
CA THR A 34 -7.37 -14.84 1.41
C THR A 34 -8.34 -15.47 0.42
N ASN A 35 -7.81 -16.35 -0.44
CA ASN A 35 -8.60 -17.24 -1.29
C ASN A 35 -8.02 -18.65 -1.19
N ALA A 36 -8.76 -19.55 -0.54
CA ALA A 36 -8.32 -20.91 -0.22
C ALA A 36 -6.94 -20.92 0.48
N SER A 37 -5.92 -21.52 -0.15
CA SER A 37 -4.55 -21.58 0.39
C SER A 37 -3.67 -20.38 0.02
N ASN A 38 -4.19 -19.43 -0.78
CA ASN A 38 -3.43 -18.29 -1.27
C ASN A 38 -3.82 -17.02 -0.50
N GLY A 39 -2.81 -16.29 -0.01
CA GLY A 39 -2.98 -14.94 0.54
C GLY A 39 -2.44 -13.90 -0.43
N GLN A 40 -3.14 -12.78 -0.57
CA GLN A 40 -2.68 -11.58 -1.27
C GLN A 40 -2.49 -10.46 -0.26
N ILE A 41 -1.33 -9.80 -0.31
CA ILE A 41 -1.01 -8.62 0.51
C ILE A 41 -1.34 -7.38 -0.33
N ILE A 42 -2.24 -6.54 0.18
CA ILE A 42 -2.71 -5.32 -0.49
C ILE A 42 -2.34 -4.14 0.40
N SER A 43 -1.72 -3.12 -0.17
CA SER A 43 -1.43 -1.89 0.60
C SER A 43 -2.71 -1.06 0.73
N VAL A 44 -3.19 -0.87 1.95
CA VAL A 44 -4.47 -0.17 2.21
C VAL A 44 -4.33 1.32 1.95
N ASP A 45 -3.17 1.88 2.27
CA ASP A 45 -2.90 3.33 2.20
C ASP A 45 -2.77 3.86 0.76
N HIS A 46 -2.90 2.99 -0.27
CA HIS A 46 -2.69 3.33 -1.68
C HIS A 46 -3.87 2.96 -2.59
N LEU A 47 -5.05 2.73 -2.02
CA LEU A 47 -6.27 2.47 -2.79
C LEU A 47 -6.88 3.78 -3.30
N TRP A 48 -7.41 3.74 -4.53
CA TRP A 48 -8.12 4.90 -5.11
C TRP A 48 -9.32 5.31 -4.27
N ASP A 49 -10.10 4.36 -3.78
CA ASP A 49 -11.25 4.63 -2.92
C ASP A 49 -10.81 5.39 -1.66
N THR A 50 -9.74 4.92 -1.00
CA THR A 50 -9.15 5.60 0.17
C THR A 50 -8.62 7.00 -0.17
N PHE A 51 -8.01 7.18 -1.35
CA PHE A 51 -7.54 8.50 -1.80
C PHE A 51 -8.71 9.47 -2.02
N PHE A 52 -9.78 9.04 -2.68
CA PHE A 52 -10.93 9.90 -2.98
C PHE A 52 -11.84 10.17 -1.76
N ASP A 53 -11.82 9.29 -0.75
CA ASP A 53 -12.50 9.51 0.53
C ASP A 53 -11.68 10.38 1.51
N SER A 54 -10.43 10.70 1.18
CA SER A 54 -9.55 11.51 2.03
C SER A 54 -9.93 13.02 1.99
N PRO A 55 -9.41 13.84 2.94
CA PRO A 55 -9.69 15.28 2.94
C PRO A 55 -9.35 15.95 1.60
N SER A 56 -10.30 16.73 1.09
CA SER A 56 -10.12 17.49 -0.15
C SER A 56 -9.01 18.54 -0.04
N VAL A 57 -8.45 18.91 -1.19
CA VAL A 57 -7.56 20.07 -1.31
C VAL A 57 -8.26 21.38 -0.96
N SER A 58 -7.49 22.43 -0.64
CA SER A 58 -8.00 23.76 -0.37
C SER A 58 -8.67 24.38 -1.61
N LEU A 59 -9.55 25.37 -1.40
CA LEU A 59 -10.30 26.02 -2.49
C LEU A 59 -9.41 26.76 -3.48
N ASP A 60 -8.27 27.25 -3.01
CA ASP A 60 -7.27 27.98 -3.78
C ASP A 60 -6.19 27.06 -4.39
N PHE A 61 -6.31 25.75 -4.20
CA PHE A 61 -5.32 24.80 -4.68
C PHE A 61 -5.25 24.84 -6.22
N MET A 62 -4.07 25.21 -6.73
CA MET A 62 -3.78 25.28 -8.17
C MET A 62 -4.69 26.26 -8.94
N GLU A 63 -5.05 27.40 -8.34
CA GLU A 63 -5.78 28.49 -9.02
C GLU A 63 -5.10 28.93 -10.35
N ASP A 64 -3.77 28.91 -10.39
CA ASP A 64 -2.99 28.99 -11.63
C ASP A 64 -1.84 27.99 -11.62
N ARG A 65 -1.80 27.11 -12.64
CA ARG A 65 -0.73 26.12 -12.83
C ARG A 65 0.60 26.75 -13.26
N ASN A 66 0.59 27.99 -13.78
CA ASN A 66 1.78 28.73 -14.24
C ASN A 66 2.66 27.91 -15.22
N GLN A 67 2.04 27.10 -16.08
CA GLN A 67 2.79 26.27 -17.02
C GLN A 67 3.51 27.16 -18.07
N PRO A 68 4.83 27.03 -18.26
CA PRO A 68 5.57 27.81 -19.25
C PRO A 68 5.06 27.57 -20.69
N LYS A 69 5.12 28.61 -21.52
CA LYS A 69 4.86 28.47 -22.96
C LYS A 69 6.02 27.73 -23.62
N VAL A 70 5.69 26.75 -24.45
CA VAL A 70 6.63 26.01 -25.31
C VAL A 70 7.14 26.91 -26.42
#